data_AF-A0A3D1SU84-F1
#
_entry.id   AF-A0A3D1SU84-F1
#
_cell.length_a   1.000
_cell.length_b   1.000
_cell.length_c   1.000
_cell.angle_alpha   90.00
_cell.angle_beta   90.00
_cell.angle_gamma   90.00
#
_symmetry.space_group_name_H-M   'P 1'
#
loop_
_entity.id
_entity.type
_entity.pdbx_description
1 polymer ?
#
loop_
_entity_poly.entity_id
_entity_poly.type
_entity_poly.pdbx_seq_one_letter_code
_entity_poly.pdbx_strand_id
1 'polypeptide(L)'
;MLQYIRKYCWRKKIAMADEREMRMQRLHTLREEGINPYPNRVQRTRTISELLQHFDEWQGPEGSFTVVGRIRLMREMGKVAFIKIEDGTGSIQTYFRINDIGEEAYRRLKLVDLGDFVQVSGFLFLTRTGERTIHVSEFRILSKGLRPLP
;
A
#
# COMPACT_ATOMS: atom_id res chain seq x y z
N MET A 1 38.04 9.40 -3.99
CA MET A 1 38.56 8.04 -3.70
C MET A 1 37.76 7.50 -2.52
N LEU A 2 36.50 7.10 -2.77
CA LEU A 2 36.03 5.71 -2.85
C LEU A 2 36.18 4.94 -1.52
N GLN A 3 35.08 4.83 -0.76
CA GLN A 3 34.68 3.68 0.06
C GLN A 3 33.34 4.01 0.74
N TYR A 4 32.31 3.16 0.82
CA TYR A 4 32.04 1.85 0.24
C TYR A 4 30.54 1.57 0.54
N ILE A 5 29.81 1.08 -0.46
CA ILE A 5 28.38 0.75 -0.43
C ILE A 5 28.15 -0.43 0.53
N ARG A 6 27.36 -0.26 1.60
CA ARG A 6 26.85 -1.38 2.40
C ARG A 6 25.42 -1.76 1.99
N LYS A 7 25.40 -2.73 1.06
CA LYS A 7 24.43 -3.82 0.84
C LYS A 7 23.21 -3.81 1.77
N TYR A 8 22.07 -3.37 1.24
CA TYR A 8 20.73 -3.75 1.73
C TYR A 8 20.46 -5.21 1.34
N CYS A 9 20.92 -6.14 2.19
CA CYS A 9 20.55 -7.56 2.12
C CYS A 9 19.55 -7.83 3.26
N TRP A 10 18.27 -7.50 3.02
CA TRP A 10 17.19 -7.77 3.97
C TRP A 10 16.75 -9.23 3.86
N ARG A 11 17.41 -10.13 4.61
CA ARG A 11 16.81 -11.39 5.04
C ARG A 11 17.44 -11.92 6.34
N LYS A 12 17.38 -11.12 7.41
CA LYS A 12 17.41 -11.70 8.76
C LYS A 12 16.02 -12.27 9.02
N LYS A 13 15.94 -13.55 9.39
CA LYS A 13 14.73 -14.11 10.02
C LYS A 13 14.56 -13.37 11.35
N ILE A 14 13.76 -12.31 11.33
CA ILE A 14 13.29 -11.62 12.52
C ILE A 14 12.43 -12.62 13.28
N ALA A 15 12.71 -12.84 14.57
CA ALA A 15 11.89 -13.73 15.38
C ALA A 15 10.46 -13.18 15.47
N MET A 16 9.44 -14.03 15.54
CA MET A 16 8.02 -13.61 15.54
C MET A 16 7.67 -12.58 16.63
N ALA A 17 8.36 -12.65 17.79
CA ALA A 17 8.22 -11.67 18.87
C ALA A 17 8.72 -10.28 18.45
N ASP A 18 9.88 -10.22 17.80
CA ASP A 18 10.51 -8.99 17.30
C ASP A 18 9.65 -8.34 16.19
N GLU A 19 9.09 -9.14 15.28
CA GLU A 19 8.20 -8.59 14.24
C GLU A 19 6.89 -8.05 14.82
N ARG A 20 6.30 -8.72 15.82
CA ARG A 20 5.10 -8.22 16.51
C ARG A 20 5.40 -6.92 17.24
N GLU A 21 6.55 -6.81 17.90
CA GLU A 21 6.96 -5.58 18.59
C GLU A 21 7.14 -4.41 17.61
N MET A 22 7.79 -4.63 16.46
CA MET A 22 7.90 -3.61 15.40
C MET A 22 6.53 -3.17 14.89
N ARG A 23 5.59 -4.10 14.67
CA ARG A 23 4.22 -3.75 14.26
C ARG A 23 3.46 -2.97 15.34
N MET A 24 3.68 -3.30 16.62
CA MET A 24 3.13 -2.53 17.75
C MET A 24 3.70 -1.11 17.79
N GLN A 25 5.00 -0.93 17.59
CA GLN A 25 5.63 0.39 17.54
C GLN A 25 5.03 1.25 16.42
N ARG A 26 4.89 0.69 15.20
CA ARG A 26 4.21 1.39 14.09
C ARG A 26 2.77 1.75 14.41
N LEU A 27 2.04 0.88 15.11
CA LEU A 27 0.67 1.17 15.58
C LEU A 27 0.66 2.37 16.53
N HIS A 28 1.63 2.46 17.45
CA HIS A 28 1.75 3.61 18.35
C HIS A 28 2.05 4.89 17.58
N THR A 29 3.01 4.86 16.66
CA THR A 29 3.32 6.02 15.79
C THR A 29 2.11 6.51 15.01
N LEU A 30 1.29 5.59 14.44
CA LEU A 30 0.05 5.98 13.77
C LEU A 30 -0.90 6.75 14.69
N ARG A 31 -1.04 6.32 15.94
CA ARG A 31 -1.90 6.99 16.92
C ARG A 31 -1.35 8.35 17.35
N GLU A 32 -0.03 8.46 17.51
CA GLU A 32 0.65 9.71 17.84
C GLU A 32 0.52 10.74 16.71
N GLU A 33 0.52 10.29 15.45
CA GLU A 33 0.22 11.11 14.27
C GLU A 33 -1.28 11.43 14.11
N GLY A 34 -2.14 11.03 15.07
CA GLY A 34 -3.58 11.27 15.04
C GLY A 34 -4.34 10.40 14.03
N ILE A 35 -3.71 9.36 13.47
CA ILE A 35 -4.30 8.46 12.49
C ILE A 35 -4.99 7.32 13.23
N ASN A 36 -6.29 7.15 13.02
CA ASN A 36 -7.01 5.98 13.54
C ASN A 36 -6.63 4.73 12.70
N PRO A 37 -5.96 3.72 13.28
CA PRO A 37 -5.56 2.50 12.57
C PRO A 37 -6.72 1.51 12.36
N TYR A 38 -7.86 1.75 13.00
CA TYR A 38 -9.08 0.93 12.94
C TYR A 38 -10.32 1.82 12.75
N PRO A 39 -10.48 2.49 11.59
CA PRO A 39 -11.67 3.28 11.30
C PRO A 39 -12.93 2.41 11.17
N ASN A 40 -14.04 2.90 11.69
CA ASN A 40 -15.34 2.22 11.64
C ASN A 40 -16.03 2.28 10.27
N ARG A 41 -15.53 3.13 9.36
CA ARG A 41 -16.12 3.35 8.04
C ARG A 41 -15.04 3.34 6.98
N VAL A 42 -15.38 2.70 5.87
CA VAL A 42 -14.57 2.63 4.66
C VAL A 42 -15.39 3.20 3.52
N GLN A 43 -14.71 3.78 2.53
CA GLN A 43 -15.32 4.17 1.27
C GLN A 43 -14.81 3.19 0.23
N ARG A 44 -15.72 2.48 -0.45
CA ARG A 44 -15.39 1.56 -1.54
C ARG A 44 -16.38 1.83 -2.65
N THR A 45 -15.88 2.21 -3.82
CA THR A 45 -16.73 2.45 -4.99
C THR A 45 -16.91 1.17 -5.81
N ARG A 46 -15.87 0.34 -5.90
CA ARG A 46 -15.85 -0.87 -6.74
C ARG A 46 -15.12 -2.03 -6.08
N THR A 47 -15.37 -3.23 -6.58
CA THR A 47 -14.53 -4.40 -6.30
C THR A 47 -13.31 -4.42 -7.21
N ILE A 48 -12.23 -5.09 -6.80
CA ILE A 48 -11.04 -5.23 -7.65
C ILE A 48 -11.39 -6.01 -8.92
N SER A 49 -12.21 -7.06 -8.82
CA SER A 49 -12.65 -7.82 -9.99
C SER A 49 -13.39 -6.94 -11.01
N GLU A 50 -14.30 -6.08 -10.56
CA GLU A 50 -15.01 -5.14 -11.45
C GLU A 50 -14.05 -4.20 -12.18
N LEU A 51 -13.08 -3.63 -11.46
CA LEU A 51 -12.08 -2.76 -12.09
C LEU A 51 -11.23 -3.49 -13.12
N LEU A 52 -10.94 -4.78 -12.89
CA LEU A 52 -10.17 -5.58 -13.84
C LEU A 52 -11.00 -5.99 -15.07
N GLN A 53 -12.31 -6.17 -14.93
CA GLN A 53 -13.21 -6.48 -16.04
C GLN A 53 -13.39 -5.29 -16.97
N HIS A 54 -13.56 -4.09 -16.43
CA HIS A 54 -13.78 -2.85 -17.18
C HIS A 54 -12.53 -1.98 -17.32
N PHE A 55 -11.35 -2.57 -17.12
CA PHE A 55 -10.10 -1.82 -17.03
C PHE A 55 -9.85 -0.94 -18.25
N ASP A 56 -10.02 -1.50 -19.44
CA ASP A 56 -9.67 -0.81 -20.69
C ASP A 56 -10.63 0.36 -21.00
N GLU A 57 -11.87 0.28 -20.50
CA GLU A 57 -12.91 1.32 -20.63
C GLU A 57 -12.74 2.44 -19.60
N TRP A 58 -12.20 2.13 -18.42
CA TRP A 58 -12.15 3.03 -17.27
C TRP A 58 -10.75 3.57 -16.96
N GLN A 59 -9.74 3.17 -17.74
CA GLN A 59 -8.39 3.72 -17.64
C GLN A 59 -8.35 5.19 -18.06
N GLY A 60 -7.50 5.96 -17.40
CA GLY A 60 -7.35 7.40 -17.66
C GLY A 60 -7.53 8.23 -16.39
N PRO A 61 -6.90 9.41 -16.31
CA PRO A 61 -6.93 10.28 -15.13
C PRO A 61 -8.32 10.81 -14.74
N GLU A 62 -9.29 10.74 -15.65
CA GLU A 62 -10.69 11.10 -15.43
C GLU A 62 -11.45 10.11 -14.53
N GLY A 63 -11.01 8.85 -14.48
CA GLY A 63 -11.62 7.83 -13.64
C GLY A 63 -11.08 7.90 -12.21
N SER A 64 -11.95 8.01 -11.21
CA SER A 64 -11.55 7.92 -9.80
C SER A 64 -12.26 6.76 -9.12
N PHE A 65 -11.49 5.77 -8.69
CA PHE A 65 -11.98 4.55 -8.05
C PHE A 65 -11.36 4.39 -6.68
N THR A 66 -12.19 4.04 -5.70
CA THR A 66 -11.74 3.68 -4.36
C THR A 66 -11.95 2.20 -4.15
N VAL A 67 -10.85 1.50 -3.87
CA VAL A 67 -10.86 0.08 -3.50
C VAL A 67 -10.24 -0.12 -2.14
N VAL A 68 -10.61 -1.23 -1.52
CA VAL A 68 -10.07 -1.66 -0.24
C VAL A 68 -9.44 -3.02 -0.44
N GLY A 69 -8.36 -3.32 0.27
CA GLY A 69 -7.73 -4.63 0.16
C GLY A 69 -6.62 -4.84 1.16
N ARG A 70 -6.21 -6.10 1.29
CA ARG A 70 -5.09 -6.54 2.10
C ARG A 70 -3.78 -6.41 1.34
N ILE A 71 -2.77 -5.82 1.94
CA ILE A 71 -1.43 -5.73 1.35
C ILE A 71 -0.81 -7.13 1.28
N ARG A 72 -0.51 -7.58 0.05
CA ARG A 72 0.15 -8.86 -0.22
C ARG A 72 1.63 -8.71 -0.58
N LEU A 73 1.99 -7.60 -1.21
CA LEU A 73 3.35 -7.31 -1.62
C LEU A 73 3.58 -5.80 -1.59
N MET A 74 4.77 -5.39 -1.20
CA MET A 74 5.19 -3.98 -1.15
C MET A 74 6.63 -3.88 -1.63
N ARG A 75 6.88 -2.95 -2.55
CA ARG A 75 8.21 -2.65 -3.11
C ARG A 75 8.40 -1.15 -3.15
N GLU A 76 9.32 -0.65 -2.34
CA GLU A 76 9.70 0.76 -2.31
C GLU A 76 10.93 1.01 -3.19
N MET A 77 10.89 2.06 -4.00
CA MET A 77 11.93 2.46 -4.95
C MET A 77 12.19 3.97 -4.86
N GLY A 78 12.68 4.41 -3.69
CA GLY A 78 12.99 5.82 -3.45
C GLY A 78 11.73 6.68 -3.34
N LYS A 79 11.40 7.41 -4.41
CA LYS A 79 10.24 8.33 -4.48
C LYS A 79 8.95 7.69 -4.97
N VAL A 80 9.00 6.39 -5.27
CA VAL A 80 7.90 5.59 -5.80
C VAL A 80 7.76 4.31 -4.98
N ALA A 81 6.54 3.85 -4.78
CA ALA A 81 6.26 2.52 -4.22
C ALA A 81 5.20 1.78 -5.05
N PHE A 82 5.38 0.48 -5.19
CA PHE A 82 4.40 -0.45 -5.77
C PHE A 82 3.88 -1.37 -4.70
N ILE A 83 2.55 -1.42 -4.53
CA ILE A 83 1.90 -2.24 -3.52
C ILE A 83 0.83 -3.10 -4.22
N LYS A 84 0.82 -4.40 -3.96
CA LYS A 84 -0.24 -5.29 -4.43
C LYS A 84 -1.25 -5.51 -3.32
N ILE A 85 -2.52 -5.19 -3.60
CA ILE A 85 -3.63 -5.37 -2.67
C ILE A 85 -4.62 -6.41 -3.18
N GLU A 86 -5.33 -7.06 -2.25
CA GLU A 86 -6.30 -8.12 -2.53
C GLU A 86 -7.57 -7.97 -1.67
N ASP A 87 -8.75 -8.04 -2.27
CA ASP A 87 -10.04 -7.76 -1.63
C ASP A 87 -10.98 -8.98 -1.54
N GLY A 88 -10.44 -10.17 -1.83
CA GLY A 88 -11.18 -11.43 -1.93
C GLY A 88 -11.80 -11.70 -3.30
N THR A 89 -12.03 -10.66 -4.12
CA THR A 89 -12.53 -10.81 -5.50
C THR A 89 -11.40 -10.86 -6.52
N GLY A 90 -10.28 -10.20 -6.21
CA GLY A 90 -9.11 -10.19 -7.07
C GLY A 90 -7.93 -9.51 -6.39
N SER A 91 -6.87 -9.30 -7.17
CA SER A 91 -5.69 -8.55 -6.76
C SER A 91 -5.31 -7.52 -7.81
N ILE A 92 -4.85 -6.35 -7.37
CA ILE A 92 -4.44 -5.26 -8.26
C ILE A 92 -3.19 -4.59 -7.71
N GLN A 93 -2.33 -4.12 -8.61
CA GLN A 93 -1.19 -3.30 -8.26
C GLN A 93 -1.64 -1.86 -8.02
N THR A 94 -0.96 -1.19 -7.11
CA THR A 94 -1.17 0.21 -6.78
C THR A 94 0.20 0.91 -6.84
N TYR A 95 0.20 2.11 -7.41
CA TYR A 95 1.38 2.93 -7.65
C TYR A 95 1.29 4.19 -6.82
N PHE A 96 2.29 4.42 -5.98
CA PHE A 96 2.40 5.59 -5.12
C PHE A 96 3.60 6.40 -5.57
N ARG A 97 3.44 7.72 -5.67
CA ARG A 97 4.52 8.65 -5.98
C ARG A 97 4.44 9.85 -5.04
N ILE A 98 5.58 10.22 -4.47
CA ILE A 98 5.67 11.28 -3.46
C ILE A 98 5.10 12.62 -3.94
N ASN A 99 5.27 12.95 -5.22
CA ASN A 99 4.80 14.21 -5.80
C ASN A 99 3.26 14.28 -5.88
N ASP A 100 2.58 13.14 -5.92
CA ASP A 100 1.15 13.08 -6.20
C ASP A 100 0.33 12.97 -4.91
N ILE A 101 0.84 12.23 -3.92
CA ILE A 101 0.17 12.06 -2.61
C ILE A 101 0.75 12.96 -1.50
N GLY A 102 1.89 13.60 -1.74
CA GLY A 102 2.63 14.40 -0.77
C GLY A 102 3.59 13.60 0.12
N GLU A 103 4.60 14.29 0.66
CA GLU A 103 5.67 13.67 1.45
C GLU A 103 5.18 13.04 2.76
N GLU A 104 4.19 13.65 3.40
CA GLU A 104 3.65 13.12 4.65
C GLU A 104 2.87 11.81 4.43
N ALA A 105 1.97 11.79 3.45
CA ALA A 105 1.24 10.56 3.09
C ALA A 105 2.19 9.46 2.62
N TYR A 106 3.23 9.82 1.85
CA TYR A 106 4.24 8.87 1.42
C TYR A 106 5.06 8.31 2.59
N ARG A 107 5.42 9.14 3.59
CA ARG A 107 6.10 8.66 4.81
C ARG A 107 5.26 7.65 5.58
N ARG A 108 3.92 7.80 5.59
CA ARG A 108 3.00 6.84 6.23
C ARG A 108 3.02 5.45 5.59
N LEU A 109 3.53 5.30 4.36
CA LEU A 109 3.75 3.98 3.74
C LEU A 109 4.74 3.12 4.55
N LYS A 110 5.65 3.74 5.32
CA LYS A 110 6.59 3.02 6.19
C LYS A 110 5.94 2.44 7.45
N LEU A 111 4.71 2.88 7.75
CA LEU A 111 3.95 2.45 8.92
C LEU A 111 3.01 1.30 8.60
N VAL A 112 2.89 0.90 7.34
CA VAL A 112 2.08 -0.23 6.89
C VAL A 112 2.94 -1.45 6.60
N ASP A 113 2.33 -2.61 6.72
CA ASP A 113 2.98 -3.90 6.64
C ASP A 113 2.21 -4.86 5.72
N LEU A 114 2.89 -5.91 5.28
CA LEU A 114 2.22 -7.06 4.67
C LEU A 114 1.17 -7.60 5.64
N GLY A 115 -0.04 -7.81 5.12
CA GLY A 115 -1.18 -8.28 5.88
C GLY A 115 -2.11 -7.20 6.43
N ASP A 116 -1.73 -5.92 6.38
CA ASP A 116 -2.60 -4.80 6.74
C ASP A 116 -3.70 -4.58 5.68
N PHE A 117 -4.84 -4.05 6.12
CA PHE A 117 -5.89 -3.61 5.21
C PHE A 117 -5.80 -2.11 4.96
N VAL A 118 -5.98 -1.73 3.71
CA VAL A 118 -5.86 -0.36 3.24
C VAL A 118 -6.99 -0.01 2.29
N GLN A 119 -7.28 1.28 2.22
CA GLN A 119 -8.11 1.91 1.22
C GLN A 119 -7.20 2.74 0.32
N VAL A 120 -7.37 2.60 -0.99
CA VAL A 120 -6.67 3.40 -2.00
C VAL A 120 -7.71 4.04 -2.92
N SER A 121 -7.52 5.31 -3.22
CA SER A 121 -8.28 6.03 -4.24
C SER A 121 -7.32 6.47 -5.33
N GLY A 122 -7.75 6.40 -6.58
CA GLY A 122 -6.92 6.78 -7.71
C GLY A 122 -7.54 6.41 -9.06
N PHE A 123 -6.74 6.54 -10.11
CA PHE A 123 -7.16 6.26 -11.47
C PHE A 123 -6.45 5.02 -12.03
N LEU A 124 -7.08 4.36 -13.01
CA LEU A 124 -6.53 3.16 -13.63
C LEU A 124 -5.54 3.54 -14.73
N PHE A 125 -4.39 2.84 -14.78
CA PHE A 125 -3.41 2.99 -15.85
C PHE A 125 -2.57 1.72 -16.04
N LEU A 126 -2.02 1.56 -17.24
CA LEU A 126 -1.12 0.47 -17.56
C LEU A 126 0.34 0.89 -17.30
N THR A 127 1.09 0.07 -16.57
CA THR A 127 2.53 0.29 -16.41
C THR A 127 3.28 -0.08 -17.69
N ARG A 128 4.56 0.34 -17.79
CA ARG A 128 5.42 0.00 -18.94
C ARG A 128 5.58 -1.51 -19.16
N THR A 129 5.41 -2.32 -18.13
CA THR A 129 5.48 -3.78 -18.18
C THR A 129 4.14 -4.44 -18.49
N GLY A 130 3.08 -3.66 -18.74
CA GLY A 130 1.75 -4.18 -19.04
C GLY A 130 0.93 -4.60 -17.81
N GLU A 131 1.30 -4.17 -16.60
CA GLU A 131 0.55 -4.52 -15.39
C GLU A 131 -0.53 -3.48 -15.09
N ARG A 132 -1.77 -3.96 -14.96
CA ARG A 132 -2.96 -3.16 -14.59
C ARG A 132 -2.78 -2.59 -13.18
N THR A 133 -2.76 -1.26 -13.07
CA THR A 133 -2.36 -0.57 -11.85
C THR A 133 -3.29 0.59 -11.53
N ILE A 134 -3.52 0.87 -10.25
CA ILE A 134 -4.15 2.10 -9.78
C ILE A 134 -3.06 3.12 -9.46
N HIS A 135 -3.07 4.28 -10.10
CA HIS A 135 -2.25 5.43 -9.73
C HIS A 135 -2.90 6.14 -8.53
N VAL A 136 -2.31 6.00 -7.36
CA VAL A 136 -2.91 6.42 -6.09
C VAL A 136 -2.80 7.93 -5.92
N SER A 137 -3.93 8.57 -5.62
CA SER A 137 -4.04 9.96 -5.19
C SER A 137 -4.29 10.09 -3.69
N GLU A 138 -4.98 9.11 -3.08
CA GLU A 138 -5.27 9.09 -1.66
C GLU A 138 -5.14 7.68 -1.08
N PHE A 139 -4.65 7.61 0.16
CA PHE A 139 -4.42 6.37 0.87
C PHE A 139 -4.83 6.46 2.33
N ARG A 140 -5.44 5.38 2.83
CA ARG A 140 -5.84 5.26 4.23
C ARG A 140 -5.64 3.85 4.76
N ILE A 141 -5.16 3.76 6.00
CA ILE A 141 -5.07 2.50 6.74
C ILE A 141 -6.44 2.16 7.32
N LEU A 142 -6.87 0.90 7.14
CA LEU A 142 -8.17 0.40 7.62
C LEU A 142 -8.04 -0.58 8.77
N SER A 143 -6.98 -1.40 8.77
CA SER A 143 -6.71 -2.30 9.88
C SER A 143 -5.25 -2.66 9.91
N LYS A 144 -4.60 -2.34 11.03
CA LYS A 144 -3.24 -2.77 11.33
C LYS A 144 -3.24 -4.22 11.84
N GLY A 145 -2.56 -5.11 11.12
CA GLY A 145 -2.28 -6.47 11.56
C GLY A 145 -1.14 -6.48 12.57
N LEU A 146 -1.29 -7.20 13.69
CA LEU A 146 -0.25 -7.33 14.72
C LEU A 146 0.52 -8.66 14.63
N ARG A 147 0.12 -9.52 13.70
CA ARG A 147 0.75 -10.80 13.42
C ARG A 147 1.04 -10.89 11.93
N PRO A 148 2.17 -11.50 11.54
CA PRO A 148 2.47 -11.66 10.12
C PRO A 148 1.49 -12.60 9.45
N LEU A 149 1.47 -12.52 8.12
CA LEU A 149 0.92 -13.58 7.29
C LEU A 149 1.70 -14.89 7.54
N PRO A 150 1.04 -16.06 7.47
CA PRO A 150 1.70 -17.36 7.57
C PRO A 150 2.82 -17.57 6.54
#